data_AF-A0A382X129-F1
#
_entry.id   AF-A0A382X129-F1
#
_cell.length_a   1.000
_cell.length_b   1.000
_cell.length_c   1.000
_cell.angle_alpha   90.00
_cell.angle_beta   90.00
_cell.angle_gamma   90.00
#
_symmetry.space_group_name_H-M   'P 1'
#
loop_
_entity.id
_entity.type
_entity.pdbx_description
1 polymer ?
#
loop_
_entity_poly.entity_id
_entity_poly.type
_entity_poly.pdbx_seq_one_letter_code
_entity_poly.pdbx_strand_id
1 'polypeptide(L)' 'VIQWTEIANYITHSDLQGQGSVTYRTDYKFIDRDVTIGKAYDYRLSDVDYYGIKTAHSVSSVTVTPPRISL' A
#
# COMPACT_ATOMS: atom_id res chain seq x y z
N VAL A 1 -13.36 -16.91 -3.87
CA VAL A 1 -12.74 -15.66 -4.38
C VAL A 1 -12.07 -14.99 -3.21
N ILE A 2 -10.78 -14.62 -3.32
CA ILE A 2 -10.11 -13.84 -2.27
C ILE A 2 -10.69 -12.43 -2.30
N GLN A 3 -11.24 -11.97 -1.18
CA GLN A 3 -11.74 -10.62 -1.03
C GLN A 3 -10.66 -9.76 -0.38
N TRP A 4 -10.36 -8.62 -1.01
CA TRP A 4 -9.36 -7.67 -0.54
C TRP A 4 -10.04 -6.50 0.17
N THR A 5 -9.44 -6.05 1.26
CA THR A 5 -9.85 -4.85 1.98
C THR A 5 -8.90 -3.71 1.64
N GLU A 6 -9.45 -2.58 1.19
CA GLU A 6 -8.66 -1.36 0.94
C GLU A 6 -8.43 -0.63 2.28
N ILE A 7 -7.18 -0.47 2.68
CA ILE A 7 -6.80 0.18 3.94
C ILE A 7 -6.23 1.60 3.75
N ALA A 8 -5.91 1.97 2.52
CA ALA A 8 -5.50 3.32 2.14
C ALA A 8 -5.75 3.57 0.65
N ASN A 9 -6.07 4.81 0.29
CA ASN A 9 -6.21 5.24 -1.10
C ASN A 9 -5.93 6.75 -1.24
N TYR A 10 -5.87 7.21 -2.49
CA TYR A 10 -5.60 8.61 -2.85
C TYR A 10 -6.68 9.61 -2.39
N ILE A 11 -7.87 9.16 -1.98
CA ILE A 11 -8.96 10.03 -1.49
C ILE A 11 -8.82 10.25 0.03
N THR A 12 -8.53 9.17 0.78
CA THR A 12 -8.52 9.18 2.25
C THR A 12 -7.17 9.50 2.84
N HIS A 13 -6.08 9.37 2.07
CA HIS A 13 -4.72 9.63 2.53
C HIS A 13 -4.07 10.71 1.65
N SER A 14 -3.87 11.90 2.22
CA SER A 14 -3.29 13.05 1.51
C SER A 14 -1.94 12.73 0.87
N ASP A 15 -1.12 11.94 1.55
CA ASP A 15 0.23 11.57 1.08
C ASP A 15 0.20 10.64 -0.15
N LEU A 16 -0.96 10.08 -0.49
CA LEU A 16 -1.19 9.25 -1.67
C LEU A 16 -1.90 9.99 -2.81
N GLN A 17 -2.19 11.29 -2.63
CA GLN A 17 -2.81 12.10 -3.67
C GLN A 17 -1.84 12.30 -4.83
N GLY A 18 -2.31 11.97 -6.04
CA GLY A 18 -1.55 12.17 -7.25
C GLY A 18 -1.18 13.65 -7.43
N GLN A 19 0.07 13.93 -7.77
CA GLN A 19 0.58 15.29 -8.01
C GLN A 19 0.16 15.88 -9.37
N GLY A 20 -0.69 15.18 -10.14
CA GLY A 20 -1.04 15.56 -11.50
C GLY A 20 0.12 15.40 -12.48
N SER A 21 0.16 16.26 -13.50
CA SER A 21 1.22 16.25 -14.53
C SER A 21 2.46 17.00 -14.06
N VAL A 22 3.38 16.27 -13.43
CA VAL A 22 4.70 16.77 -13.01
C VAL A 22 5.82 16.16 -13.87
N THR A 23 6.94 16.88 -14.03
CA THR A 23 8.11 16.42 -14.81
C THR A 23 9.10 15.58 -14.01
N TYR A 24 8.84 15.38 -12.71
CA TYR A 24 9.68 14.61 -11.80
C TYR A 24 8.91 13.41 -11.24
N ARG A 25 9.65 12.40 -10.79
CA ARG A 25 9.08 11.23 -10.14
C ARG A 25 8.68 11.56 -8.70
N THR A 26 7.52 11.08 -8.29
CA THR A 26 7.07 11.09 -6.89
C THR A 26 7.06 9.66 -6.37
N ASP A 27 7.67 9.43 -5.22
CA ASP A 27 7.61 8.15 -4.52
C ASP A 27 6.54 8.22 -3.43
N TYR A 28 5.47 7.45 -3.61
CA TYR A 28 4.37 7.37 -2.64
C TYR A 28 4.65 6.30 -1.60
N LYS A 29 4.23 6.54 -0.35
CA LYS A 29 4.42 5.61 0.76
C LYS A 29 3.19 5.54 1.65
N PHE A 30 2.83 4.33 2.04
CA PHE A 30 1.89 4.05 3.10
C PHE A 30 2.54 3.12 4.14
N ILE A 31 2.20 3.29 5.42
CA ILE A 31 2.67 2.44 6.52
C ILE A 31 1.43 1.88 7.21
N ASP A 32 1.18 0.58 7.03
CA ASP A 32 0.22 -0.14 7.85
C ASP A 32 0.79 -0.29 9.28
N ARG A 33 0.05 0.21 10.27
CA ARG A 33 0.42 0.16 11.69
C ARG A 33 -0.42 -0.83 12.48
N ASP A 34 -1.48 -1.40 11.89
CA ASP A 34 -2.40 -2.32 12.55
C ASP A 34 -2.01 -3.79 12.26
N VAL A 35 -0.75 -4.10 12.57
CA VAL A 35 -0.16 -5.41 12.29
C VAL A 35 0.19 -6.16 13.57
N THR A 36 -0.04 -7.47 13.59
CA THR A 36 0.31 -8.32 14.73
C THR A 36 1.59 -9.11 14.47
N ILE A 37 2.54 -9.11 15.42
CA ILE A 37 3.74 -9.94 15.37
C ILE A 37 3.36 -11.42 15.18
N GLY A 38 4.09 -12.10 14.29
CA GLY A 38 3.88 -13.52 13.97
C GLY A 38 2.79 -13.79 12.92
N LYS A 39 2.04 -12.76 12.48
CA LYS A 39 1.09 -12.91 11.37
C LYS A 39 1.74 -12.60 10.03
N ALA A 40 1.25 -13.28 8.99
CA ALA A 40 1.54 -12.98 7.60
C ALA A 40 0.39 -12.17 6.99
N TYR A 41 0.74 -11.19 6.19
CA TYR A 41 -0.20 -10.32 5.49
C TYR A 41 0.19 -10.26 4.02
N ASP A 42 -0.82 -10.32 3.17
CA ASP A 42 -0.69 -10.11 1.74
C ASP A 42 -1.11 -8.68 1.42
N TYR A 43 -0.26 -7.97 0.69
CA TYR A 43 -0.53 -6.62 0.21
C TYR A 43 -0.45 -6.58 -1.31
N ARG A 44 -1.26 -5.72 -1.92
CA ARG A 44 -1.15 -5.39 -3.34
C ARG A 44 -1.42 -3.92 -3.54
N LEU A 45 -0.81 -3.35 -4.56
CA LEU A 45 -1.11 -2.00 -5.01
C LEU A 45 -2.12 -2.05 -6.16
N SER A 46 -2.85 -0.96 -6.34
CA SER A 46 -3.70 -0.76 -7.51
C SER A 46 -3.58 0.67 -7.97
N ASP A 47 -3.41 0.85 -9.27
CA ASP A 47 -3.42 2.17 -9.89
C ASP A 47 -4.85 2.52 -10.29
N VAL A 48 -5.20 3.80 -10.15
CA VAL A 48 -6.50 4.34 -10.56
C VAL A 48 -6.25 5.42 -11.59
N ASP A 49 -6.80 5.26 -12.79
CA ASP A 49 -6.68 6.26 -13.84
C ASP A 49 -7.66 7.43 -13.66
N TYR A 50 -7.60 8.42 -14.57
CA TYR A 50 -8.49 9.58 -14.55
C TYR A 50 -9.98 9.26 -14.71
N TYR A 51 -10.32 8.06 -15.19
CA TYR A 51 -11.70 7.57 -15.34
C TYR A 51 -12.16 6.72 -14.15
N GLY A 52 -11.29 6.52 -13.15
CA GLY A 52 -11.59 5.70 -11.98
C GLY A 52 -11.37 4.20 -12.19
N ILE A 53 -10.77 3.78 -13.30
CA ILE A 53 -10.51 2.37 -13.58
C ILE A 53 -9.33 1.89 -12.73
N LYS A 54 -9.56 0.83 -11.95
CA LYS A 54 -8.56 0.21 -11.08
C LYS A 54 -7.81 -0.91 -11.81
N THR A 55 -6.49 -0.86 -11.81
CA THR A 55 -5.61 -1.94 -12.27
C THR A 55 -4.83 -2.49 -11.08
N ALA A 56 -5.05 -3.77 -10.73
CA ALA A 56 -4.37 -4.42 -9.61
C ALA A 56 -3.01 -5.02 -10.02
N HIS A 57 -2.03 -4.89 -9.14
CA HIS A 57 -0.67 -5.42 -9.34
C HIS A 57 -0.42 -6.70 -8.54
N SER A 58 0.77 -7.26 -8.75
CA SER A 58 1.25 -8.45 -8.05
C SER A 58 1.18 -8.31 -6.52
N VAL A 59 0.85 -9.42 -5.86
CA VAL A 59 0.77 -9.52 -4.40
C VAL A 59 2.18 -9.65 -3.82
N SER A 60 2.42 -8.97 -2.71
CA SER A 60 3.59 -9.11 -1.85
C SER A 60 3.16 -9.67 -0.50
N SER A 61 3.74 -10.79 -0.08
CA SER A 61 3.46 -11.43 1.21
C SER A 61 4.57 -11.12 2.20
N VAL A 62 4.21 -10.68 3.40
CA VAL A 62 5.16 -10.29 4.45
C VAL A 62 4.72 -10.86 5.80
N THR A 63 5.66 -11.50 6.51
CA THR A 63 5.45 -11.92 7.90
C THR A 63 6.01 -10.88 8.85
N VAL A 64 5.20 -10.45 9.82
CA VAL A 64 5.62 -9.49 10.84
C VAL A 64 6.53 -10.19 11.83
N THR A 65 7.79 -9.76 11.89
CA THR A 65 8.78 -10.31 12.82
C THR A 65 9.02 -9.36 13.98
N PRO A 66 9.38 -9.86 15.17
CA PRO A 66 9.82 -9.00 16.26
C PRO A 66 11.01 -8.13 15.84
N PRO A 67 11.18 -6.93 16.45
CA PRO A 67 12.37 -6.13 16.22
C PRO A 67 13.61 -6.96 16.51
N ARG A 68 14.60 -6.92 15.60
CA ARG A 68 15.93 -7.44 15.93
C ARG A 68 16.55 -6.47 16.93
N ILE A 69 16.69 -6.90 18.18
CA ILE A 69 17.50 -6.17 19.16
C ILE A 69 18.96 -6.50 18.84
N SER A 70 19.70 -5.53 18.32
CA SER A 70 21.16 -5.60 18.29
C SER A 70 21.67 -5.29 19.69
N LEU A 71 22.33 -6.27 20.32
CA LEU A 71 23.00 -6.12 21.61
C LEU A 71 24.29 -5.32 21.48
#